data_AF-A0AAW8TIX7-F1
#
_entry.id   AF-A0AAW8TIX7-F1
#
_cell.length_a   1.000
_cell.length_b   1.000
_cell.length_c   1.000
_cell.angle_alpha   90.00
_cell.angle_beta   90.00
_cell.angle_gamma   90.00
#
_symmetry.space_group_name_H-M   'P 1'
#
loop_
_entity.id
_entity.type
_entity.pdbx_description
1 polymer ?
#
loop_
_entity_poly.entity_id
_entity_poly.type
_entity_poly.pdbx_seq_one_letter_code
_entity_poly.pdbx_strand_id
1 'polypeptide(L)'
;MELLKLIKNRITSEWKETFNSNIDILNRILSKVNGKIDVLNKRIDNLVIKSGGDSPNEVVDARVNNNGETFDTLESRLLAAENKHDDELESANLNIMD
;
A
#
# COMPACT_ATOMS: atom_id res chain seq x y z
N MET A 1 -10.22 11.14 -3.13
CA MET A 1 -11.60 11.34 -3.61
C MET A 1 -12.08 10.02 -4.17
N GLU A 2 -13.24 9.52 -3.76
CA GLU A 2 -13.75 8.21 -4.20
C GLU A 2 -14.77 8.37 -5.32
N LEU A 3 -14.83 7.39 -6.22
CA LEU A 3 -15.85 7.31 -7.26
C LEU A 3 -17.20 6.96 -6.63
N LEU A 4 -18.26 7.64 -7.09
CA LEU A 4 -19.59 7.53 -6.52
C LEU A 4 -20.35 6.31 -7.05
N LYS A 5 -21.03 5.62 -6.15
CA LYS A 5 -21.96 4.52 -6.47
C LYS A 5 -23.35 5.03 -6.84
N LEU A 6 -24.04 4.24 -7.63
CA LEU A 6 -25.43 4.46 -8.02
C LEU A 6 -26.39 3.95 -6.93
N ILE A 7 -26.69 4.82 -5.96
CA ILE A 7 -27.54 4.48 -4.80
C ILE A 7 -29.03 4.77 -5.07
N LYS A 8 -29.37 5.94 -5.60
CA LYS A 8 -30.76 6.33 -5.92
C LYS A 8 -30.92 6.57 -7.41
N ASN A 9 -31.53 5.63 -8.13
CA ASN A 9 -31.85 5.75 -9.57
C ASN A 9 -32.93 4.73 -9.98
N ARG A 10 -33.52 4.94 -11.16
CA ARG A 10 -34.56 4.10 -11.78
C ARG A 10 -34.03 2.95 -12.67
N ILE A 11 -32.72 2.66 -12.61
CA ILE A 11 -32.10 1.61 -13.42
C ILE A 11 -32.39 0.24 -12.78
N THR A 12 -32.40 -0.82 -13.60
CA THR A 12 -32.58 -2.21 -13.18
C THR A 12 -31.55 -2.62 -12.11
N SER A 13 -31.94 -3.54 -11.23
CA SER A 13 -31.10 -4.00 -10.11
C SER A 13 -29.80 -4.67 -10.58
N GLU A 14 -29.88 -5.55 -11.57
CA GLU A 14 -28.72 -6.27 -12.13
C GLU A 14 -27.66 -5.30 -12.66
N TRP A 15 -28.06 -4.32 -13.47
CA TRP A 15 -27.13 -3.34 -14.03
C TRP A 15 -26.52 -2.45 -12.93
N LYS A 16 -27.31 -2.12 -11.90
CA LYS A 16 -26.85 -1.35 -10.74
C LYS A 16 -25.81 -2.11 -9.92
N GLU A 17 -26.01 -3.41 -9.72
CA GLU A 17 -25.05 -4.28 -9.02
C GLU A 17 -23.74 -4.40 -9.81
N THR A 18 -23.81 -4.68 -11.12
CA THR A 18 -22.62 -4.73 -11.97
C THR A 18 -21.85 -3.41 -11.97
N PHE A 19 -22.56 -2.29 -12.11
CA PHE A 19 -21.93 -0.96 -12.08
C PHE A 19 -21.26 -0.69 -10.73
N ASN A 20 -21.96 -0.91 -9.61
CA ASN A 20 -21.42 -0.62 -8.29
C ASN A 20 -20.23 -1.54 -7.94
N SER A 21 -20.23 -2.79 -8.40
CA SER A 21 -19.09 -3.70 -8.26
C SER A 21 -17.86 -3.20 -9.03
N ASN A 22 -18.05 -2.71 -10.25
CA ASN A 22 -16.97 -2.08 -11.02
C ASN A 22 -16.42 -0.83 -10.32
N ILE A 23 -17.30 0.00 -9.73
CA ILE A 23 -16.89 1.16 -8.93
C ILE A 23 -16.07 0.75 -7.70
N ASP A 24 -16.43 -0.35 -7.03
CA ASP A 24 -15.65 -0.89 -5.91
C ASP A 24 -14.24 -1.32 -6.33
N ILE A 25 -14.12 -2.01 -7.45
CA ILE A 25 -12.83 -2.41 -8.02
C ILE A 25 -12.00 -1.16 -8.35
N LEU A 26 -12.61 -0.18 -9.01
CA LEU A 26 -11.92 1.07 -9.37
C LEU A 26 -11.47 1.86 -8.15
N ASN A 27 -12.30 1.96 -7.10
CA ASN A 27 -11.92 2.63 -5.86
C ASN A 27 -10.75 1.92 -5.16
N ARG A 28 -10.73 0.58 -5.14
CA ARG A 28 -9.59 -0.20 -4.62
C ARG A 28 -8.31 0.06 -5.41
N ILE A 29 -8.39 0.11 -6.75
CA ILE A 29 -7.23 0.42 -7.61
C ILE A 29 -6.74 1.84 -7.35
N LEU A 30 -7.65 2.82 -7.30
CA LEU A 30 -7.32 4.21 -7.04
C LEU A 30 -6.62 4.40 -5.69
N SER A 31 -7.12 3.75 -4.63
CA SER A 31 -6.47 3.77 -3.32
C SER A 31 -5.05 3.20 -3.36
N LYS A 32 -4.85 2.08 -4.06
CA LYS A 32 -3.51 1.47 -4.23
C LYS A 32 -2.56 2.38 -5.01
N VAL A 33 -3.05 3.02 -6.08
CA VAL A 33 -2.26 3.94 -6.89
C VAL A 33 -1.85 5.17 -6.08
N ASN A 34 -2.78 5.76 -5.33
CA ASN A 34 -2.46 6.92 -4.47
C ASN A 34 -1.39 6.57 -3.43
N GLY A 35 -1.53 5.42 -2.74
CA GLY A 35 -0.50 4.97 -1.79
C GLY A 35 0.88 4.77 -2.45
N LYS A 36 0.91 4.23 -3.67
CA LYS A 36 2.17 4.11 -4.44
C LYS A 36 2.76 5.47 -4.80
N ILE A 37 1.95 6.44 -5.20
CA ILE A 37 2.39 7.81 -5.52
C ILE A 37 3.01 8.46 -4.29
N ASP A 38 2.40 8.35 -3.11
CA ASP A 38 2.93 8.91 -1.87
C ASP A 38 4.28 8.30 -1.49
N VAL A 39 4.42 6.97 -1.64
CA VAL A 39 5.71 6.29 -1.44
C VAL A 39 6.75 6.79 -2.46
N LEU A 40 6.37 6.93 -3.72
CA LEU A 40 7.27 7.39 -4.78
C LEU A 40 7.76 8.82 -4.52
N ASN A 41 6.86 9.73 -4.12
CA ASN A 41 7.21 11.11 -3.78
C ASN A 41 8.20 11.17 -2.62
N LYS A 42 7.97 10.40 -1.54
CA LYS A 42 8.92 10.31 -0.41
C LYS A 42 10.29 9.82 -0.84
N ARG A 43 10.36 8.83 -1.73
CA ARG A 43 11.63 8.32 -2.28
C ARG A 43 12.33 9.33 -3.17
N ILE A 44 11.58 10.06 -4.01
CA ILE A 44 12.11 11.13 -4.86
C ILE A 44 12.67 12.27 -4.01
N ASP A 45 11.95 12.71 -2.97
CA ASP A 45 12.43 13.76 -2.07
C ASP A 45 13.75 13.35 -1.41
N ASN A 46 13.87 12.10 -0.97
CA ASN A 46 15.11 11.56 -0.40
C ASN A 46 16.27 11.52 -1.41
N LEU A 47 16.01 11.11 -2.65
CA LEU A 47 17.02 11.00 -3.71
C LEU A 47 17.44 12.36 -4.31
N VAL A 48 16.50 13.27 -4.56
CA VAL A 48 16.70 14.55 -5.27
C VAL A 48 17.24 15.62 -4.33
N ILE A 49 16.79 15.69 -3.08
CA ILE A 49 17.23 16.75 -2.16
C ILE A 49 18.62 16.45 -1.57
N LYS A 50 19.10 15.20 -1.61
CA LYS A 50 20.37 14.82 -0.94
C LYS A 50 21.21 13.73 -1.65
N SER A 51 21.49 13.89 -2.93
CA SER A 51 22.22 12.89 -3.75
C SER A 51 23.75 12.89 -3.52
N GLY A 52 24.36 11.71 -3.30
CA GLY A 52 25.81 11.47 -3.50
C GLY A 52 26.41 10.21 -2.84
N GLY A 53 27.08 9.33 -3.60
CA GLY A 53 28.07 8.33 -3.12
C GLY A 53 27.70 7.48 -1.88
N ASP A 54 28.63 7.40 -0.91
CA ASP A 54 28.52 6.76 0.43
C ASP A 54 27.50 7.45 1.37
N SER A 55 26.50 8.12 0.79
CA SER A 55 25.58 8.92 1.59
C SER A 55 24.73 8.01 2.49
N PRO A 56 24.66 8.33 3.80
CA PRO A 56 23.73 7.69 4.73
C PRO A 56 22.26 7.75 4.26
N ASN A 57 21.95 8.58 3.25
CA ASN A 57 20.60 8.76 2.75
C ASN A 57 20.03 7.52 2.04
N GLU A 58 20.85 6.63 1.48
CA GLU A 58 20.35 5.35 0.97
C GLU A 58 19.76 4.51 2.12
N VAL A 59 20.48 4.46 3.25
CA VAL A 59 20.01 3.78 4.46
C VAL A 59 18.80 4.49 5.06
N VAL A 60 18.73 5.82 5.00
CA VAL A 60 17.56 6.60 5.45
C VAL A 60 16.35 6.36 4.53
N ASP A 61 16.52 6.25 3.22
CA ASP A 61 15.42 5.92 2.30
C ASP A 61 14.89 4.51 2.56
N ALA A 62 15.79 3.56 2.79
CA ALA A 62 15.43 2.18 3.08
C ALA A 62 14.64 2.01 4.40
N ARG A 63 14.65 3.01 5.30
CA ARG A 63 13.82 3.03 6.52
C ARG A 63 12.34 3.23 6.26
N VAL A 64 11.93 3.58 5.04
CA VAL A 64 10.52 3.70 4.69
C VAL A 64 10.04 2.39 4.09
N ASN A 65 8.97 1.80 4.64
CA ASN A 65 8.40 0.58 4.08
C ASN A 65 7.45 0.89 2.89
N ASN A 66 6.92 -0.17 2.28
CA ASN A 66 5.99 -0.07 1.14
C ASN A 66 4.63 0.57 1.49
N ASN A 67 4.31 0.71 2.78
CA ASN A 67 3.11 1.41 3.27
C ASN A 67 3.40 2.90 3.56
N GLY A 68 4.65 3.35 3.37
CA GLY A 68 5.06 4.72 3.66
C GLY A 68 5.29 5.00 5.14
N GLU A 69 5.34 3.97 5.99
CA GLU A 69 5.70 4.06 7.41
C GLU A 69 7.21 4.23 7.52
N THR A 70 7.64 5.13 8.41
CA THR A 70 9.06 5.46 8.62
C THR A 70 9.53 4.87 9.95
N PHE A 71 10.68 4.20 9.91
CA PHE A 71 11.30 3.55 11.08
C PHE A 71 12.54 4.33 11.53
N ASP A 72 12.86 4.22 12.83
CA ASP A 72 14.03 4.88 13.41
C ASP A 72 15.34 4.39 12.78
N THR A 73 15.43 3.09 12.50
CA THR A 73 16.60 2.45 11.87
C THR A 73 16.19 1.48 10.76
N LEU A 74 17.12 1.18 9.85
CA LEU A 74 16.88 0.19 8.79
C LEU A 74 16.69 -1.22 9.38
N GLU A 75 17.46 -1.53 10.41
CA GLU A 75 17.32 -2.79 11.16
C GLU A 75 15.90 -2.96 11.70
N SER A 76 15.35 -1.95 12.37
CA SER A 76 13.98 -2.01 12.89
C SER A 76 12.95 -2.24 11.78
N ARG A 77 13.16 -1.65 10.60
CA ARG A 77 12.29 -1.83 9.42
C ARG A 77 12.39 -3.24 8.85
N LEU A 78 13.58 -3.83 8.81
CA LEU A 78 13.78 -5.21 8.34
C LEU A 78 13.18 -6.22 9.32
N LEU A 79 13.44 -6.03 10.62
CA LEU A 79 12.92 -6.91 11.67
C LEU A 79 11.38 -6.88 11.71
N ALA A 80 10.77 -5.71 11.55
CA ALA A 80 9.31 -5.59 11.46
C ALA A 80 8.73 -6.31 10.23
N ALA A 81 9.46 -6.32 9.11
CA ALA A 81 9.03 -7.02 7.90
C ALA A 81 9.17 -8.54 8.03
N GLU A 82 10.26 -9.02 8.65
CA GLU A 82 10.49 -10.44 8.93
C GLU A 82 9.44 -11.00 9.90
N ASN A 83 9.22 -10.34 11.04
CA ASN A 83 8.19 -10.76 12.00
C ASN A 83 6.81 -10.85 11.36
N LYS A 84 6.45 -9.85 10.53
CA LYS A 84 5.17 -9.86 9.83
C LYS A 84 5.06 -11.03 8.84
N HIS A 85 6.14 -11.36 8.15
CA HIS A 85 6.16 -12.48 7.21
C HIS A 85 6.04 -13.82 7.93
N ASP A 86 6.68 -13.96 9.09
CA ASP A 86 6.56 -15.14 9.95
C ASP A 86 5.12 -15.31 10.47
N ASP A 87 4.50 -14.23 10.96
CA ASP A 87 3.09 -14.23 11.40
C ASP A 87 2.13 -14.62 10.27
N GLU A 88 2.37 -14.11 9.05
CA GLU A 88 1.58 -14.43 7.85
C GLU A 88 1.73 -15.91 7.45
N LEU A 89 2.94 -16.48 7.55
CA LEU A 89 3.19 -17.90 7.28
C LEU A 89 2.54 -18.80 8.33
N GLU A 90 2.63 -18.45 9.61
CA GLU A 90 1.99 -19.22 10.68
C GLU A 90 0.46 -19.21 10.52
N SER A 91 -0.11 -18.03 10.25
CA SER A 91 -1.54 -17.88 9.98
C SER A 91 -1.98 -18.66 8.74
N ALA A 92 -1.18 -18.67 7.67
CA ALA A 92 -1.48 -19.45 6.47
C ALA A 92 -1.45 -20.96 6.73
N ASN A 93 -0.49 -21.44 7.51
CA ASN A 93 -0.39 -22.86 7.88
C ASN A 93 -1.57 -23.32 8.75
N LEU A 94 -2.01 -22.50 9.70
CA LEU A 94 -3.18 -22.79 10.53
C LEU A 94 -4.46 -22.91 9.68
N ASN A 95 -4.65 -21.99 8.72
CA ASN A 95 -5.81 -22.01 7.82
C ASN A 95 -5.82 -23.18 6.82
N ILE A 96 -4.69 -23.88 6.60
CA ILE A 96 -4.61 -25.08 5.76
C ILE A 96 -4.95 -26.35 6.56
N MET A 97 -4.85 -26.29 7.89
CA MET A 97 -5.16 -27.41 8.79
C MET A 97 -6.62 -27.46 9.25
N ASP A 98 -7.38 -26.37 9.07
CA ASP A 98 -8.84 -26.28 9.26
C ASP A 98 -9.61 -26.57 7.95
#